data_AF-A0A645D730-F1
#
_entry.id   AF-A0A645D730-F1
#
_cell.length_a   1.000
_cell.length_b   1.000
_cell.length_c   1.000
_cell.angle_alpha   90.00
_cell.angle_beta   90.00
_cell.angle_gamma   90.00
#
_symmetry.space_group_name_H-M   'P 1'
#
loop_
_entity.id
_entity.type
_entity.pdbx_description
1 polymer ?
#
loop_
_entity_poly.entity_id
_entity_poly.type
_entity_poly.pdbx_seq_one_letter_code
_entity_poly.pdbx_strand_id
1 'polypeptide(L)'
;MQRFGMILERFISPEGTFPVFGRSITYRTGVLQPLALLALREELPESLPNGQVRAAMTAVIKRMFSSPANFNEKGFLRIGFSSYQPNIADWYSNNGSMYLASLAFLPLGLPANHPFWTDAPQPWTSKKAWEGDDFPKDHAYYE
;
A
#
# COMPACT_ATOMS: atom_id res chain seq x y z
N MET A 1 -10.98 -0.62 -11.94
CA MET A 1 -9.92 -0.83 -10.92
C MET A 1 -8.67 0.01 -11.16
N GLN A 2 -8.15 0.11 -12.38
CA GLN A 2 -6.94 0.90 -12.70
C GLN A 2 -7.01 2.36 -12.23
N ARG A 3 -8.10 3.10 -12.52
CA ARG A 3 -8.27 4.49 -12.06
C ARG A 3 -8.19 4.62 -10.54
N PHE A 4 -8.79 3.70 -9.80
CA PHE A 4 -8.69 3.67 -8.35
C PHE A 4 -7.24 3.43 -7.89
N GLY A 5 -6.52 2.51 -8.54
CA GLY A 5 -5.09 2.28 -8.30
C GLY A 5 -4.24 3.52 -8.50
N MET A 6 -4.48 4.29 -9.57
CA MET A 6 -3.81 5.57 -9.83
C MET A 6 -4.05 6.59 -8.72
N ILE A 7 -5.28 6.74 -8.26
CA ILE A 7 -5.62 7.65 -7.17
C ILE A 7 -4.99 7.18 -5.86
N LEU A 8 -5.04 5.88 -5.57
CA LEU A 8 -4.46 5.29 -4.38
C LEU A 8 -2.94 5.48 -4.33
N GLU A 9 -2.22 5.30 -5.43
CA GLU A 9 -0.78 5.55 -5.50
C GLU A 9 -0.45 7.02 -5.22
N ARG A 10 -1.27 7.95 -5.74
CA ARG A 10 -1.15 9.39 -5.45
C ARG A 10 -1.38 9.72 -3.97
N PHE A 11 -2.19 8.95 -3.25
CA PHE A 11 -2.37 9.13 -1.81
C PHE A 11 -1.17 8.70 -0.97
N ILE A 12 -0.20 7.97 -1.53
CA ILE A 12 1.00 7.59 -0.80
C ILE A 12 1.89 8.83 -0.67
N SER A 13 2.06 9.34 0.55
CA SER A 13 2.94 10.49 0.82
C SER A 13 4.41 10.16 0.53
N PRO A 14 5.29 11.14 0.30
CA PRO A 14 6.73 10.91 0.12
C PRO A 14 7.40 10.14 1.27
N GLU A 15 6.83 10.20 2.48
CA GLU A 15 7.31 9.52 3.69
C GLU A 15 6.78 8.07 3.82
N GLY A 16 6.05 7.57 2.81
CA GLY A 16 5.44 6.25 2.86
C GLY A 16 4.27 6.18 3.84
N THR A 17 3.46 7.24 3.93
CA THR A 17 2.20 7.23 4.69
C THR A 17 1.00 7.35 3.76
N PHE A 18 -0.21 7.16 4.29
CA PHE A 18 -1.45 7.39 3.55
C PHE A 18 -2.50 7.96 4.52
N PRO A 19 -3.56 8.63 4.02
CA PRO A 19 -4.59 9.22 4.86
C PRO A 19 -5.27 8.19 5.78
N VAL A 20 -5.44 8.56 7.05
CA VAL A 20 -5.97 7.66 8.10
C VAL A 20 -7.47 7.89 8.27
N PHE A 21 -8.29 7.20 7.47
CA PHE A 21 -9.75 7.29 7.57
C PHE A 21 -10.44 5.95 7.28
N GLY A 22 -11.70 5.85 7.71
CA GLY A 22 -12.55 4.68 7.51
C GLY A 22 -12.46 3.66 8.65
N ARG A 23 -13.53 2.88 8.79
CA ARG A 23 -13.70 1.91 9.89
C ARG A 23 -12.73 0.73 9.82
N SER A 24 -12.29 0.39 8.62
CA SER A 24 -11.40 -0.73 8.31
C SER A 24 -9.91 -0.37 8.40
N ILE A 25 -9.57 0.81 8.92
CA ILE A 25 -8.18 1.31 8.93
C ILE A 25 -7.24 0.40 9.73
N THR A 26 -7.76 -0.37 10.69
CA THR A 26 -7.01 -1.38 11.45
C THR A 26 -6.42 -2.50 10.58
N TYR A 27 -6.87 -2.65 9.33
CA TYR A 27 -6.29 -3.62 8.39
C TYR A 27 -4.96 -3.16 7.79
N ARG A 28 -4.42 -2.01 8.23
CA ARG A 28 -3.05 -1.57 7.96
C ARG A 28 -2.77 -1.44 6.46
N THR A 29 -1.85 -2.25 5.94
CA THR A 29 -1.46 -2.33 4.53
C THR A 29 -2.56 -2.91 3.64
N GLY A 30 -3.68 -3.38 4.18
CA GLY A 30 -4.84 -3.83 3.40
C GLY A 30 -5.36 -2.77 2.42
N VAL A 31 -5.15 -1.48 2.72
CA VAL A 31 -5.44 -0.37 1.79
C VAL A 31 -4.72 -0.49 0.45
N LEU A 32 -3.55 -1.15 0.42
CA LEU A 32 -2.73 -1.35 -0.78
C LEU A 32 -3.23 -2.48 -1.68
N GLN A 33 -4.25 -3.23 -1.25
CA GLN A 33 -4.76 -4.40 -1.99
C GLN A 33 -5.08 -4.08 -3.47
N PRO A 34 -5.67 -2.93 -3.84
CA PRO A 34 -5.96 -2.64 -5.24
C PRO A 34 -4.71 -2.53 -6.11
N LEU A 35 -3.63 -1.89 -5.62
CA LEU A 35 -2.34 -1.85 -6.32
C LEU A 35 -1.70 -3.23 -6.39
N ALA A 36 -1.74 -3.96 -5.28
CA ALA A 36 -1.23 -5.31 -5.15
C ALA A 36 -1.91 -6.29 -6.14
N LEU A 37 -3.23 -6.19 -6.28
CA LEU A 37 -4.03 -7.00 -7.19
C LEU A 37 -3.79 -6.63 -8.65
N LEU A 38 -3.72 -5.33 -8.98
CA LEU A 38 -3.39 -4.90 -10.34
C LEU A 38 -2.00 -5.39 -10.76
N ALA A 39 -1.01 -5.33 -9.86
CA ALA A 39 0.32 -5.87 -10.12
C ALA A 39 0.30 -7.39 -10.34
N LEU A 40 -0.37 -8.16 -9.46
CA LEU A 40 -0.49 -9.62 -9.61
C LEU A 40 -1.18 -10.03 -10.90
N ARG A 41 -2.21 -9.29 -11.34
CA ARG A 41 -2.97 -9.55 -12.57
C ARG A 41 -2.32 -8.99 -13.83
N GLU A 42 -1.15 -8.33 -13.69
CA GLU A 42 -0.49 -7.64 -14.80
C GLU A 42 -1.38 -6.57 -15.46
N GLU A 43 -2.25 -5.94 -14.65
CA GLU A 43 -3.25 -4.94 -15.06
C GLU A 43 -2.87 -3.52 -14.61
N LEU A 44 -1.63 -3.26 -14.18
CA LEU A 44 -1.18 -1.90 -13.87
C LEU A 44 -1.28 -1.01 -15.12
N PRO A 45 -1.84 0.21 -15.02
CA PRO A 45 -1.87 1.14 -16.14
C PRO A 45 -0.45 1.62 -16.48
N GLU A 46 -0.21 2.01 -17.73
CA GLU A 46 1.10 2.48 -18.21
C GLU A 46 1.70 3.60 -17.35
N SER A 47 0.85 4.50 -16.83
CA SER A 47 1.23 5.58 -15.92
C SER A 47 1.77 5.13 -14.54
N LEU A 48 1.64 3.84 -14.20
CA LEU A 48 2.12 3.24 -12.95
C LEU A 48 3.10 2.09 -13.25
N PRO A 49 4.37 2.41 -13.58
CA PRO A 49 5.39 1.39 -13.79
C PRO A 49 5.56 0.47 -12.58
N ASN A 50 5.88 -0.79 -12.84
CA ASN A 50 6.16 -1.83 -11.85
C ASN A 50 7.11 -1.37 -10.72
N GLY A 51 8.27 -0.82 -11.09
CA GLY A 51 9.26 -0.31 -10.14
C GLY A 51 8.75 0.86 -9.27
N GLN A 52 7.83 1.68 -9.79
CA GLN A 52 7.21 2.80 -9.07
C GLN A 52 6.22 2.27 -8.02
N VAL A 53 5.32 1.37 -8.42
CA VAL A 53 4.33 0.76 -7.53
C VAL A 53 5.01 -0.04 -6.43
N ARG A 54 6.02 -0.87 -6.77
CA ARG A 54 6.81 -1.61 -5.78
C ARG A 54 7.47 -0.68 -4.77
N ALA A 55 8.12 0.40 -5.23
CA ALA A 55 8.79 1.35 -4.35
C ALA A 55 7.82 2.05 -3.40
N ALA A 56 6.67 2.52 -3.90
CA ALA A 56 5.63 3.17 -3.10
C ALA A 56 5.05 2.23 -2.02
N MET A 57 4.64 1.02 -2.42
CA MET A 57 4.12 0.01 -1.50
C MET A 57 5.17 -0.39 -0.46
N THR A 58 6.44 -0.53 -0.86
CA THR A 58 7.54 -0.87 0.06
C THR A 58 7.73 0.22 1.12
N ALA A 59 7.65 1.50 0.74
CA ALA A 59 7.76 2.61 1.69
C ALA A 59 6.65 2.55 2.74
N VAL A 60 5.40 2.31 2.32
CA VAL A 60 4.25 2.15 3.21
C VAL A 60 4.40 0.94 4.13
N ILE A 61 4.78 -0.23 3.59
CA ILE A 61 4.96 -1.45 4.39
C ILE A 61 6.04 -1.24 5.46
N LYS A 62 7.19 -0.68 5.09
CA LYS A 62 8.27 -0.38 6.05
C LYS A 62 7.81 0.57 7.14
N ARG A 63 7.10 1.64 6.78
CA ARG A 63 6.58 2.63 7.74
C ARG A 63 5.53 2.03 8.66
N MET A 64 4.60 1.24 8.13
CA MET A 64 3.52 0.60 8.89
C MET A 64 4.05 -0.34 9.97
N PHE A 65 5.07 -1.12 9.64
CA PHE A 65 5.64 -2.15 10.53
C PHE A 65 6.91 -1.70 11.26
N SER A 66 7.23 -0.40 11.28
CA SER A 66 8.46 0.09 11.93
C SER A 66 8.42 -0.01 13.46
N SER A 67 7.23 -0.13 14.07
CA SER A 67 7.09 -0.28 15.52
C SER A 67 6.98 -1.75 15.93
N PRO A 68 7.77 -2.23 16.92
CA PRO A 68 7.64 -3.59 17.43
C PRO A 68 6.28 -3.83 18.11
N ALA A 69 5.60 -2.76 18.53
CA ALA A 69 4.27 -2.82 19.14
C ALA A 69 3.15 -3.27 18.18
N ASN A 70 3.45 -3.45 16.88
CA ASN A 70 2.54 -4.11 15.94
C ASN A 70 2.27 -5.57 16.32
N PHE A 71 3.22 -6.23 17.00
CA PHE A 71 3.15 -7.64 17.32
C PHE A 71 3.02 -7.86 18.83
N ASN A 72 2.35 -8.94 19.22
CA ASN A 72 2.38 -9.42 20.61
C ASN A 72 3.60 -10.31 20.86
N GLU A 73 3.77 -10.75 22.11
CA GLU A 73 4.90 -11.59 22.54
C GLU A 73 4.98 -12.93 21.81
N LYS A 74 3.88 -13.37 21.19
CA LYS A 74 3.80 -14.59 20.37
C LYS A 74 4.00 -14.33 18.88
N GLY A 75 4.33 -13.10 18.48
CA GLY A 75 4.58 -12.73 17.08
C GLY A 75 3.31 -12.49 16.23
N PHE A 76 2.12 -12.42 16.83
CA PHE A 76 0.88 -12.12 16.10
C PHE A 76 0.57 -10.64 16.06
N LEU A 77 -0.08 -10.20 14.98
CA LEU A 77 -0.54 -8.82 14.85
C LEU A 77 -1.53 -8.46 15.96
N ARG A 78 -1.27 -7.33 16.61
CA ARG A 78 -2.18 -6.69 17.57
C ARG A 78 -3.25 -5.87 16.83
N ILE A 79 -4.36 -5.58 17.52
CA ILE A 79 -5.38 -4.66 17.02
C ILE A 79 -4.85 -3.21 17.06
N GLY A 80 -4.96 -2.51 15.94
CA GLY A 80 -4.54 -1.12 15.79
C GLY A 80 -4.16 -0.77 14.35
N PHE A 81 -3.60 0.42 14.15
CA PHE A 81 -3.15 0.89 12.84
C PHE A 81 -1.65 0.63 12.65
N SER A 82 -0.78 1.45 13.20
CA SER A 82 0.68 1.31 13.06
C SER A 82 1.38 0.87 14.36
N SER A 83 0.60 0.54 15.38
CA SER A 83 1.01 0.12 16.72
C SER A 83 -0.15 -0.59 17.42
N TYR A 84 -0.04 -0.84 18.72
CA TYR A 84 -1.19 -1.26 19.54
C TYR A 84 -2.11 -0.06 19.82
N GLN A 85 -3.22 0.01 19.07
CA GLN A 85 -4.17 1.12 19.09
C GLN A 85 -5.61 0.57 19.05
N PRO A 86 -6.04 -0.18 20.09
CA PRO A 86 -7.28 -0.97 20.02
C PRO A 86 -8.55 -0.13 19.93
N ASN A 87 -8.54 1.12 20.40
CA ASN A 87 -9.73 1.98 20.48
C ASN A 87 -10.30 2.42 19.13
N ILE A 88 -9.57 2.20 18.03
CA ILE A 88 -10.03 2.54 16.68
C ILE A 88 -10.74 1.37 15.99
N ALA A 89 -10.82 0.21 16.64
CA ALA A 89 -11.39 -0.99 16.08
C ALA A 89 -12.91 -1.04 16.25
N ASP A 90 -13.61 -1.58 15.25
CA ASP A 90 -15.03 -1.90 15.38
C ASP A 90 -15.25 -3.11 16.30
N TRP A 91 -16.46 -3.24 16.84
CA TRP A 91 -16.88 -4.30 17.76
C TRP A 91 -16.67 -5.73 17.26
N TYR A 92 -16.61 -5.95 15.95
CA TYR A 92 -16.37 -7.26 15.33
C TYR A 92 -14.89 -7.54 15.02
N SER A 93 -14.01 -6.58 15.27
CA SER A 93 -12.58 -6.70 14.96
C SER A 93 -11.91 -7.70 15.89
N ASN A 94 -11.05 -8.53 15.33
CA ASN A 94 -10.25 -9.50 16.08
C ASN A 94 -8.84 -9.62 15.47
N ASN A 95 -7.94 -10.33 16.16
CA ASN A 95 -6.58 -10.52 15.68
C ASN A 95 -6.51 -11.16 14.27
N GLY A 96 -7.44 -12.05 13.92
CA GLY A 96 -7.52 -12.66 12.60
C GLY A 96 -7.80 -11.64 11.50
N SER A 97 -8.75 -10.72 11.74
CA SER A 97 -9.08 -9.65 10.78
C SER A 97 -7.89 -8.72 10.47
N MET A 98 -6.93 -8.59 11.40
CA MET A 98 -5.71 -7.79 11.18
C MET A 98 -4.84 -8.32 10.02
N TYR A 99 -5.00 -9.60 9.66
CA TYR A 99 -4.26 -10.22 8.56
C TYR A 99 -4.83 -9.88 7.18
N LEU A 100 -5.90 -9.09 7.06
CA LEU A 100 -6.21 -8.40 5.80
C LEU A 100 -5.06 -7.49 5.34
N ALA A 101 -4.15 -7.12 6.25
CA ALA A 101 -2.85 -6.53 5.93
C ALA A 101 -2.05 -7.35 4.89
N SER A 102 -2.21 -8.68 4.88
CA SER A 102 -1.51 -9.58 3.95
C SER A 102 -1.87 -9.35 2.48
N LEU A 103 -3.01 -8.72 2.19
CA LEU A 103 -3.45 -8.45 0.83
C LEU A 103 -2.51 -7.48 0.06
N ALA A 104 -1.66 -6.74 0.77
CA ALA A 104 -0.58 -5.96 0.15
C ALA A 104 0.50 -6.83 -0.52
N PHE A 105 0.58 -8.11 -0.15
CA PHE A 105 1.60 -9.05 -0.63
C PHE A 105 1.10 -9.96 -1.76
N LEU A 106 -0.07 -9.69 -2.35
CA LEU A 106 -0.55 -10.38 -3.55
C LEU A 106 0.53 -10.50 -4.67
N PRO A 107 1.39 -9.50 -4.92
CA PRO A 107 2.46 -9.62 -5.92
C PRO A 107 3.43 -10.77 -5.68
N LEU A 108 3.53 -11.33 -4.47
CA LEU A 108 4.36 -12.53 -4.21
C LEU A 108 3.93 -13.75 -5.03
N GLY A 109 2.74 -13.73 -5.66
CA GLY A 109 2.34 -14.72 -6.65
C GLY A 109 3.04 -14.59 -8.02
N LEU A 110 3.77 -13.50 -8.27
CA LEU A 110 4.50 -13.27 -9.52
C LEU A 110 5.81 -14.07 -9.59
N PRO A 111 6.24 -14.54 -10.77
CA PRO A 111 7.55 -15.17 -10.97
C PRO A 111 8.72 -14.31 -10.48
N ALA A 112 9.78 -14.90 -9.94
CA ALA A 112 10.91 -14.16 -9.37
C ALA A 112 11.65 -13.25 -10.38
N ASN A 113 11.56 -13.54 -11.68
CA ASN A 113 12.13 -12.75 -12.77
C ASN A 113 11.17 -11.71 -13.37
N HIS A 114 9.94 -11.58 -12.84
CA HIS A 114 8.94 -10.64 -13.33
C HIS A 114 9.40 -9.17 -13.15
N PRO A 115 9.09 -8.25 -14.09
CA PRO A 115 9.48 -6.82 -14.01
C PRO A 115 9.11 -6.13 -12.70
N PHE A 116 8.00 -6.53 -12.06
CA PHE A 116 7.66 -6.08 -10.71
C PHE A 116 8.82 -6.22 -9.72
N TRP A 117 9.62 -7.27 -9.80
CA TRP A 117 10.78 -7.53 -8.94
C TRP A 117 12.09 -7.02 -9.51
N THR A 118 12.25 -7.04 -10.83
CA THR A 118 13.53 -6.78 -11.50
C THR A 118 13.72 -5.35 -11.98
N ASP A 119 12.64 -4.61 -12.26
CA ASP A 119 12.73 -3.20 -12.64
C ASP A 119 13.39 -2.38 -11.53
N ALA A 120 14.16 -1.37 -11.91
CA ALA A 120 14.74 -0.43 -10.95
C ALA A 120 13.63 0.28 -10.14
N PRO A 121 13.80 0.51 -8.82
CA PRO A 121 12.84 1.27 -8.06
C PRO A 121 12.75 2.71 -8.58
N GLN A 122 11.54 3.26 -8.69
CA GLN A 122 11.29 4.62 -9.18
C GLN A 122 10.52 5.43 -8.12
N PRO A 123 10.71 6.76 -8.05
CA PRO A 123 9.88 7.59 -7.19
C PRO A 123 8.41 7.59 -7.66
N TRP A 124 7.49 7.57 -6.70
CA TRP A 124 6.04 7.59 -6.95
C TRP A 124 5.50 9.01 -7.08
N THR A 125 4.26 9.16 -7.54
CA THR A 125 3.72 10.45 -7.98
C THR A 125 3.90 11.56 -6.96
N SER A 126 3.49 11.34 -5.71
CA SER A 126 3.65 12.35 -4.66
C SER A 126 5.10 12.58 -4.27
N LYS A 127 5.96 11.56 -4.30
CA LYS A 127 7.39 11.74 -4.06
C LYS A 127 8.03 12.64 -5.12
N LYS A 128 7.78 12.38 -6.41
CA LYS A 128 8.19 13.23 -7.53
C LYS A 128 7.73 14.69 -7.33
N ALA A 129 6.45 14.86 -7.02
CA ALA A 129 5.85 16.19 -6.83
C ALA A 129 6.52 17.01 -5.71
N TRP A 130 6.88 16.37 -4.59
CA TRP A 130 7.52 17.04 -3.46
C TRP A 130 9.05 17.19 -3.61
N GLU A 131 9.68 16.42 -4.49
CA GLU A 131 11.11 16.51 -4.81
C GLU A 131 11.38 17.46 -6.00
N GLY A 132 10.34 17.96 -6.66
CA GLY A 132 10.45 18.90 -7.79
C GLY A 132 10.67 18.23 -9.15
N ASP A 133 10.45 16.92 -9.24
CA ASP A 133 10.53 16.16 -10.48
C ASP A 133 9.25 16.31 -11.31
N ASP A 134 9.36 16.08 -12.62
CA ASP A 134 8.19 16.00 -13.50
C ASP A 134 7.30 14.79 -13.16
N PHE A 135 5.98 15.02 -13.17
CA PHE A 135 4.97 13.98 -12.97
C PHE A 135 3.71 14.27 -13.80
N PRO A 136 2.94 13.24 -14.20
CA PRO A 136 1.80 13.43 -15.07
C PRO A 136 0.66 14.20 -14.39
N LYS A 137 0.05 15.13 -15.13
CA LYS A 137 -1.20 15.82 -14.72
C LYS A 137 -2.31 14.79 -14.50
N ASP A 138 -3.10 14.98 -13.44
CA ASP A 138 -4.31 14.18 -13.25
C ASP A 138 -5.48 14.69 -14.10
N HIS A 139 -6.41 13.81 -14.44
CA HIS A 139 -7.54 14.16 -15.28
C HIS A 139 -8.86 13.59 -14.73
N ALA A 140 -9.96 14.23 -15.11
CA ALA A 140 -11.29 13.67 -14.90
C ALA A 140 -11.44 12.36 -15.69
N TYR A 141 -12.22 11.43 -15.16
CA TYR A 141 -12.62 10.25 -15.92
C TYR A 141 -13.84 10.62 -16.75
N TYR A 142 -13.77 10.39 -18.06
CA TYR A 142 -14.90 10.46 -18.97
C TYR A 142 -15.14 9.03 -19.46
N GLU A 143 -16.38 8.56 -19.35
CA GLU A 143 -16.81 7.24 -19.82
C GLU A 143 -16.68 7.10 -21.35
#